data_AF-A0A1S9EIZ6-F1
#
_entry.id   AF-A0A1S9EIZ6-F1
#
_cell.length_a   1.000
_cell.length_b   1.000
_cell.length_c   1.000
_cell.angle_alpha   90.00
_cell.angle_beta   90.00
_cell.angle_gamma   90.00
#
_symmetry.space_group_name_H-M   'P 1'
#
loop_
_entity.id
_entity.type
_entity.pdbx_description
1 polymer ?
#
loop_
_entity_poly.entity_id
_entity_poly.type
_entity_poly.pdbx_seq_one_letter_code
_entity_poly.pdbx_strand_id
1 'polypeptide(L)'
;MQNPAAARAAHSAEIQDRAEKAMAAIGVDARFIDLLVETFYGRVLKHPALGPVFDARLAGRWAEHMARMKQFWAAVAFKNGGYGGKPVQAHLGVKGMTAELFPQWLALFSATLDDIAPGREAHDWFMETAERIARSLTLSLFYNPALDDPALTRSSS
;
A
#
# COMPACT_ATOMS: atom_id res chain seq x y z
N MET A 1 32.72 -9.59 -23.19
CA MET A 1 31.29 -9.20 -23.28
C MET A 1 30.68 -9.33 -21.89
N GLN A 2 30.30 -8.23 -21.23
CA GLN A 2 29.58 -8.29 -19.95
C GLN A 2 28.11 -8.66 -20.21
N ASN A 3 27.58 -9.61 -19.45
CA ASN A 3 26.20 -10.10 -19.60
C ASN A 3 25.21 -9.08 -18.99
N PRO A 4 24.29 -8.49 -19.78
CA PRO A 4 23.37 -7.47 -19.29
C PRO A 4 22.40 -7.96 -18.19
N ALA A 5 22.13 -9.27 -18.11
CA ALA A 5 21.32 -9.83 -17.03
C ALA A 5 22.09 -9.86 -15.70
N ALA A 6 23.38 -10.16 -15.73
CA ALA A 6 24.24 -10.17 -14.55
C ALA A 6 24.42 -8.76 -13.96
N ALA A 7 24.56 -7.75 -14.82
CA ALA A 7 24.66 -6.34 -14.39
C ALA A 7 23.36 -5.85 -13.72
N ARG A 8 22.18 -6.23 -14.25
CA ARG A 8 20.88 -5.91 -13.62
C ARG A 8 20.71 -6.60 -12.27
N ALA A 9 21.07 -7.89 -12.18
CA ALA A 9 20.99 -8.64 -10.94
C ALA A 9 21.90 -8.05 -9.85
N ALA A 10 23.14 -7.67 -10.18
CA ALA A 10 24.06 -7.02 -9.26
C ALA A 10 23.51 -5.66 -8.78
N HIS A 11 22.98 -4.85 -9.70
CA HIS A 11 22.38 -3.56 -9.34
C HIS A 11 21.16 -3.72 -8.43
N SER A 12 20.30 -4.71 -8.69
CA SER A 12 19.15 -5.02 -7.82
C SER A 12 19.60 -5.48 -6.43
N ALA A 13 20.65 -6.29 -6.33
CA ALA A 13 21.20 -6.73 -5.05
C ALA A 13 21.76 -5.57 -4.22
N GLU A 14 22.45 -4.61 -4.84
CA GLU A 14 22.94 -3.40 -4.17
C GLU A 14 21.81 -2.48 -3.67
N ILE A 15 20.71 -2.37 -4.43
CA ILE A 15 19.53 -1.64 -4.00
C ILE A 15 18.88 -2.33 -2.78
N GLN A 16 18.75 -3.65 -2.84
CA GLN A 16 18.17 -4.43 -1.77
C GLN A 16 19.00 -4.36 -0.49
N ASP A 17 20.32 -4.55 -0.55
CA ASP A 17 21.20 -4.45 0.62
C ASP A 17 21.12 -3.07 1.31
N ARG A 18 21.08 -1.99 0.51
CA ARG A 18 20.89 -0.63 1.06
C ARG A 18 19.52 -0.45 1.71
N ALA A 19 18.47 -0.99 1.09
CA ALA A 19 17.12 -0.92 1.65
C ALA A 19 17.01 -1.70 2.96
N GLU A 20 17.57 -2.92 3.01
CA GLU A 20 17.61 -3.75 4.22
C GLU A 20 18.36 -3.06 5.36
N LYS A 21 19.54 -2.48 5.08
CA LYS A 21 20.29 -1.70 6.08
C LYS A 21 19.53 -0.47 6.57
N ALA A 22 18.86 0.26 5.68
CA ALA A 22 18.06 1.42 6.04
C ALA A 22 16.85 1.05 6.91
N MET A 23 16.15 -0.05 6.57
CA MET A 23 15.03 -0.56 7.38
C MET A 23 15.50 -1.08 8.73
N ALA A 24 16.62 -1.81 8.77
CA ALA A 24 17.20 -2.29 10.02
C ALA A 24 17.61 -1.12 10.95
N ALA A 25 18.14 -0.02 10.39
CA ALA A 25 18.53 1.17 11.16
C ALA A 25 17.34 1.82 11.90
N ILE A 26 16.13 1.70 11.34
CA ILE A 26 14.88 2.21 11.97
C ILE A 26 14.10 1.11 12.69
N GLY A 27 14.70 -0.06 12.95
CA GLY A 27 14.10 -1.17 13.70
C GLY A 27 13.08 -2.00 12.93
N VAL A 28 13.06 -1.90 11.60
CA VAL A 28 12.10 -2.61 10.73
C VAL A 28 12.73 -3.90 10.20
N ASP A 29 12.14 -5.04 10.55
CA ASP A 29 12.50 -6.38 10.05
C ASP A 29 11.28 -7.13 9.49
N ALA A 30 11.47 -8.36 9.04
CA ALA A 30 10.38 -9.17 8.50
C ALA A 30 9.27 -9.46 9.53
N ARG A 31 9.62 -9.57 10.82
CA ARG A 31 8.63 -9.81 11.89
C ARG A 31 7.75 -8.58 12.10
N PHE A 32 8.33 -7.38 11.98
CA PHE A 32 7.58 -6.15 12.01
C PHE A 32 6.57 -6.06 10.86
N ILE A 33 6.96 -6.46 9.63
CA ILE A 33 6.02 -6.50 8.50
C ILE A 33 4.85 -7.44 8.78
N ASP A 34 5.11 -8.63 9.32
CA ASP A 34 4.05 -9.56 9.70
C ASP A 34 3.12 -8.96 10.75
N LEU A 35 3.67 -8.37 11.82
CA LEU A 35 2.90 -7.72 12.87
C LEU A 35 2.05 -6.57 12.33
N LEU A 36 2.63 -5.72 11.47
CA LEU A 36 1.95 -4.59 10.84
C LEU A 36 0.74 -5.07 10.04
N VAL A 37 0.92 -6.05 9.15
CA VAL A 37 -0.16 -6.54 8.30
C VAL A 37 -1.25 -7.21 9.12
N GLU A 38 -0.91 -8.11 10.04
CA GLU A 38 -1.88 -8.79 10.90
C GLU A 38 -2.68 -7.81 11.75
N THR A 39 -2.00 -6.85 12.40
CA THR A 39 -2.65 -5.87 13.26
C THR A 39 -3.55 -4.93 12.45
N PHE A 40 -3.04 -4.39 11.34
CA PHE A 40 -3.77 -3.43 10.53
C PHE A 40 -5.02 -4.04 9.92
N TYR A 41 -4.93 -5.20 9.27
CA TYR A 41 -6.10 -5.83 8.66
C TYR A 41 -7.08 -6.41 9.68
N GLY A 42 -6.59 -6.85 10.84
CA GLY A 42 -7.43 -7.17 11.99
C GLY A 42 -8.28 -5.99 12.46
N ARG A 43 -7.75 -4.76 12.35
CA ARG A 43 -8.51 -3.52 12.62
C ARG A 43 -9.43 -3.14 11.46
N VAL A 44 -8.98 -3.25 10.21
CA VAL A 44 -9.79 -2.98 9.01
C VAL A 44 -11.09 -3.78 9.04
N LEU A 45 -11.03 -5.07 9.37
CA LEU A 45 -12.20 -5.94 9.43
C LEU A 45 -13.25 -5.46 10.45
N LYS A 46 -12.81 -4.84 11.55
CA LYS A 46 -13.67 -4.31 12.61
C LYS A 46 -14.12 -2.87 12.35
N HIS A 47 -13.53 -2.18 11.39
CA HIS A 47 -13.81 -0.78 11.13
C HIS A 47 -15.17 -0.62 10.44
N PRO A 48 -16.09 0.23 10.94
CA PRO A 48 -17.47 0.28 10.47
C PRO A 48 -17.62 0.66 8.99
N ALA A 49 -16.74 1.52 8.47
CA ALA A 49 -16.79 1.94 7.07
C ALA A 49 -15.92 1.10 6.13
N LEU A 50 -14.80 0.55 6.62
CA LEU A 50 -13.83 -0.17 5.78
C LEU A 50 -14.16 -1.67 5.74
N GLY A 51 -14.48 -2.24 6.90
CA GLY A 51 -14.81 -3.65 7.08
C GLY A 51 -15.80 -4.18 6.03
N PRO A 52 -16.96 -3.53 5.83
CA PRO A 52 -17.94 -3.98 4.84
C PRO A 52 -17.40 -4.03 3.39
N VAL A 53 -16.55 -3.08 3.00
CA VAL A 53 -15.96 -3.03 1.65
C VAL A 53 -14.96 -4.16 1.45
N PHE A 54 -14.08 -4.38 2.43
CA PHE A 54 -13.12 -5.47 2.38
C PHE A 54 -13.79 -6.83 2.47
N ASP A 55 -14.73 -7.03 3.39
CA ASP A 55 -15.40 -8.31 3.58
C ASP A 55 -16.24 -8.71 2.35
N ALA A 56 -16.99 -7.77 1.76
CA ALA A 56 -17.72 -8.01 0.52
C ALA A 56 -16.81 -8.47 -0.64
N ARG A 57 -15.54 -8.03 -0.65
CA ARG A 57 -14.57 -8.39 -1.70
C ARG A 57 -13.75 -9.64 -1.37
N LEU A 58 -13.49 -9.90 -0.09
CA LEU A 58 -12.51 -10.86 0.42
C LEU A 58 -13.11 -12.03 1.19
N ALA A 59 -14.43 -12.10 1.39
CA ALA A 59 -15.10 -13.25 1.98
C ALA A 59 -14.55 -14.57 1.39
N GLY A 60 -14.09 -15.47 2.27
CA GLY A 60 -13.46 -16.75 1.91
C GLY A 60 -12.01 -16.69 1.40
N ARG A 61 -11.41 -15.49 1.25
CA ARG A 61 -10.06 -15.28 0.69
C ARG A 61 -9.16 -14.38 1.53
N TRP A 62 -9.52 -14.15 2.80
CA TRP A 62 -8.75 -13.33 3.72
C TRP A 62 -7.30 -13.82 3.86
N ALA A 63 -7.07 -15.13 4.02
CA ALA A 63 -5.71 -15.69 4.13
C ALA A 63 -4.83 -15.36 2.91
N GLU A 64 -5.37 -15.45 1.69
CA GLU A 64 -4.66 -15.08 0.46
C GLU A 64 -4.34 -13.58 0.43
N HIS A 65 -5.28 -12.74 0.89
CA HIS A 65 -5.08 -11.31 0.97
C HIS A 65 -3.97 -10.96 1.98
N MET A 66 -3.99 -11.56 3.17
CA MET A 66 -2.96 -11.37 4.21
C MET A 66 -1.57 -11.73 3.69
N ALA A 67 -1.43 -12.91 3.05
CA ALA A 67 -0.16 -13.32 2.45
C ALA A 67 0.32 -12.33 1.38
N ARG A 68 -0.58 -11.85 0.52
CA ARG A 68 -0.26 -10.85 -0.51
C ARG A 68 0.14 -9.51 0.08
N MET A 69 -0.48 -9.07 1.17
CA MET A 69 -0.15 -7.80 1.82
C MET A 69 1.18 -7.85 2.56
N LYS A 70 1.54 -8.99 3.16
CA LYS A 70 2.89 -9.25 3.68
C LYS A 70 3.95 -9.13 2.59
N GLN A 71 3.72 -9.79 1.45
CA GLN A 71 4.61 -9.70 0.29
C GLN A 71 4.71 -8.26 -0.25
N PHE A 72 3.58 -7.55 -0.33
CA PHE A 72 3.54 -6.16 -0.79
C PHE A 72 4.38 -5.25 0.10
N TRP A 73 4.13 -5.23 1.41
CA TRP A 73 4.84 -4.34 2.34
C TRP A 73 6.32 -4.73 2.48
N ALA A 74 6.65 -6.03 2.46
CA ALA A 74 8.05 -6.48 2.42
C ALA A 74 8.76 -6.00 1.13
N ALA A 75 8.11 -6.09 -0.03
CA ALA A 75 8.69 -5.61 -1.28
C ALA A 75 8.86 -4.09 -1.31
N VAL A 76 7.95 -3.36 -0.67
CA VAL A 76 8.01 -1.90 -0.55
C VAL A 76 9.16 -1.47 0.37
N ALA A 77 9.31 -2.11 1.53
CA ALA A 77 10.35 -1.85 2.53
C ALA A 77 11.73 -2.30 2.07
N PHE A 78 11.88 -3.56 1.67
CA PHE A 78 13.18 -4.17 1.40
C PHE A 78 13.59 -4.13 -0.07
N LYS A 79 12.75 -3.60 -0.97
CA LYS A 79 13.03 -3.52 -2.42
C LYS A 79 13.37 -4.87 -3.07
N ASN A 80 12.91 -5.97 -2.48
CA ASN A 80 13.26 -7.34 -2.90
C ASN A 80 12.49 -7.84 -4.14
N GLY A 81 11.63 -7.02 -4.74
CA GLY A 81 10.85 -7.39 -5.93
C GLY A 81 9.81 -8.50 -5.71
N GLY A 82 9.54 -8.90 -4.46
CA GLY A 82 8.63 -10.01 -4.12
C GLY A 82 7.14 -9.75 -4.42
N TYR A 83 6.79 -8.55 -4.90
CA TYR A 83 5.41 -8.20 -5.28
C TYR A 83 5.34 -7.83 -6.77
N GLY A 84 4.71 -8.71 -7.55
CA GLY A 84 4.45 -8.51 -8.99
C GLY A 84 3.04 -8.01 -9.32
N GLY A 85 2.25 -7.63 -8.32
CA GLY A 85 0.85 -7.22 -8.52
C GLY A 85 0.71 -5.84 -9.14
N LYS A 86 -0.49 -5.55 -9.67
CA LYS A 86 -0.87 -4.23 -10.21
C LYS A 86 -1.88 -3.57 -9.27
N PRO A 87 -1.46 -2.73 -8.29
CA PRO A 87 -2.35 -2.22 -7.25
C PRO A 87 -3.60 -1.54 -7.79
N VAL A 88 -3.47 -0.62 -8.75
CA VAL A 88 -4.62 0.07 -9.37
C VAL A 88 -5.63 -0.94 -9.91
N GLN A 89 -5.18 -1.92 -10.67
CA GLN A 89 -6.06 -2.94 -11.28
C GLN A 89 -6.76 -3.81 -10.24
N ALA A 90 -6.12 -4.07 -9.10
CA ALA A 90 -6.73 -4.84 -8.02
C ALA A 90 -7.86 -4.06 -7.29
N HIS A 91 -7.86 -2.73 -7.38
CA HIS A 91 -8.84 -1.85 -6.73
C HIS A 91 -9.93 -1.36 -7.70
N LEU A 92 -9.71 -1.43 -9.02
CA LEU A 92 -10.74 -1.09 -10.01
C LEU A 92 -11.99 -1.96 -9.84
N GLY A 93 -13.17 -1.31 -9.81
CA GLY A 93 -14.46 -1.99 -9.75
C GLY A 93 -14.81 -2.63 -8.40
N VAL A 94 -14.06 -2.36 -7.33
CA VAL A 94 -14.43 -2.79 -5.97
C VAL A 94 -15.71 -2.06 -5.55
N LYS A 95 -16.78 -2.83 -5.34
CA LYS A 95 -18.09 -2.29 -4.92
C LYS A 95 -17.99 -1.64 -3.54
N GLY A 96 -18.61 -0.47 -3.39
CA GLY A 96 -18.65 0.27 -2.13
C GLY A 96 -17.36 1.01 -1.78
N MET A 97 -16.32 0.92 -2.60
CA MET A 97 -15.10 1.70 -2.42
C MET A 97 -15.30 3.11 -2.98
N THR A 98 -15.05 4.13 -2.15
CA THR A 98 -15.12 5.55 -2.54
C THR A 98 -13.83 6.28 -2.15
N ALA A 99 -13.64 7.49 -2.67
CA ALA A 99 -12.45 8.30 -2.37
C ALA A 99 -12.35 8.67 -0.88
N GLU A 100 -13.49 8.86 -0.20
CA GLU A 100 -13.59 9.23 1.21
C GLU A 100 -13.14 8.13 2.18
N LEU A 101 -13.01 6.89 1.69
CA LEU A 101 -12.49 5.78 2.48
C LEU A 101 -10.95 5.80 2.57
N PHE A 102 -10.25 6.44 1.65
CA PHE A 102 -8.78 6.49 1.68
C PHE A 102 -8.23 7.27 2.88
N PRO A 103 -8.75 8.46 3.24
CA PRO A 103 -8.37 9.13 4.48
C PRO A 103 -8.66 8.30 5.73
N GLN A 104 -9.78 7.55 5.77
CA GLN A 104 -10.11 6.68 6.90
C GLN A 104 -9.14 5.49 7.00
N TRP A 105 -8.78 4.90 5.86
CA TRP A 105 -7.78 3.85 5.78
C TRP A 105 -6.42 4.34 6.28
N LEU A 106 -5.99 5.54 5.87
CA LEU A 106 -4.74 6.17 6.32
C LEU A 106 -4.76 6.49 7.81
N ALA A 107 -5.86 7.02 8.34
CA ALA A 107 -6.01 7.29 9.77
C ALA A 107 -5.92 6.00 10.60
N LEU A 108 -6.57 4.93 10.14
CA LEU A 108 -6.47 3.62 10.80
C LEU A 108 -5.06 3.03 10.72
N PHE A 109 -4.37 3.24 9.59
CA PHE A 109 -3.00 2.78 9.39
C PHE A 109 -2.03 3.53 10.32
N SER A 110 -2.16 4.86 10.41
CA SER A 110 -1.42 5.70 11.37
C SER A 110 -1.63 5.23 12.81
N ALA A 111 -2.89 5.09 13.23
CA ALA A 111 -3.22 4.61 14.57
C ALA A 111 -2.69 3.20 14.85
N THR A 112 -2.52 2.37 13.81
CA THR A 112 -1.88 1.06 13.96
C THR A 112 -0.38 1.21 14.21
N LEU A 113 0.29 2.06 13.43
CA LEU A 113 1.72 2.34 13.58
C LEU A 113 2.03 3.02 14.92
N ASP A 114 1.17 3.91 15.41
CA ASP A 114 1.31 4.53 16.74
C ASP A 114 1.47 3.49 17.85
N ASP A 115 0.78 2.35 17.72
CA ASP A 115 0.77 1.30 18.74
C ASP A 115 1.93 0.29 18.59
N ILE A 116 2.46 0.08 17.38
CA ILE A 116 3.36 -1.05 17.11
C ILE A 116 4.70 -0.66 16.50
N ALA A 117 4.85 0.55 15.96
CA ALA A 117 6.07 0.96 15.29
C ALA A 117 7.24 0.96 16.31
N PRO A 118 8.43 0.46 15.92
CA PRO A 118 9.60 0.41 16.80
C PRO A 118 10.11 1.81 17.20
N GLY A 119 9.73 2.85 16.45
CA GLY A 119 10.06 4.24 16.73
C GLY A 119 9.41 5.19 15.74
N ARG A 120 9.56 6.50 15.98
CA ARG A 120 8.99 7.57 15.15
C ARG A 120 9.45 7.50 13.70
N GLU A 121 10.73 7.23 13.46
CA GLU A 121 11.27 7.15 12.10
C GLU A 121 10.63 6.02 11.27
N ALA A 122 10.36 4.86 11.90
CA ALA A 122 9.62 3.78 11.25
C ALA A 122 8.18 4.18 10.97
N HIS A 123 7.48 4.75 11.96
CA HIS A 123 6.12 5.27 11.77
C HIS A 123 6.05 6.21 10.56
N ASP A 124 6.90 7.25 10.54
CA ASP A 124 6.87 8.30 9.52
C ASP A 124 7.20 7.74 8.13
N TRP A 125 8.19 6.84 8.03
CA TRP A 125 8.52 6.19 6.76
C TRP A 125 7.35 5.40 6.16
N PHE A 126 6.64 4.63 7.00
CA PHE A 126 5.48 3.86 6.55
C PHE A 126 4.30 4.76 6.20
N MET A 127 4.07 5.85 6.95
CA MET A 127 3.02 6.82 6.66
C MET A 127 3.26 7.56 5.35
N GLU A 128 4.47 8.11 5.12
CA GLU A 128 4.81 8.78 3.86
C GLU A 128 4.61 7.85 2.65
N THR A 129 5.00 6.59 2.82
CA THR A 129 4.84 5.56 1.79
C THR A 129 3.37 5.23 1.53
N ALA A 130 2.60 5.02 2.60
CA ALA A 130 1.17 4.71 2.55
C ALA A 130 0.39 5.84 1.89
N GLU A 131 0.65 7.09 2.27
CA GLU A 131 0.00 8.25 1.67
C GLU A 131 0.30 8.38 0.18
N ARG A 132 1.56 8.18 -0.24
CA ARG A 132 1.93 8.21 -1.66
C ARG A 132 1.16 7.15 -2.46
N ILE A 133 1.01 5.94 -1.90
CA ILE A 133 0.23 4.87 -2.52
C ILE A 133 -1.26 5.25 -2.58
N ALA A 134 -1.82 5.74 -1.47
CA ALA A 134 -3.22 6.17 -1.38
C ALA A 134 -3.54 7.30 -2.36
N ARG A 135 -2.67 8.31 -2.47
CA ARG A 135 -2.78 9.40 -3.48
C ARG A 135 -2.77 8.84 -4.90
N SER A 136 -1.84 7.94 -5.21
CA SER A 136 -1.74 7.32 -6.54
C SER A 136 -3.00 6.51 -6.89
N LEU A 137 -3.53 5.74 -5.94
CA LEU A 137 -4.75 4.95 -6.13
C LEU A 137 -5.97 5.87 -6.30
N THR A 138 -6.12 6.86 -5.42
CA THR A 138 -7.26 7.80 -5.47
C THR A 138 -7.31 8.51 -6.81
N LEU A 139 -6.17 9.05 -7.27
CA LEU A 139 -6.07 9.68 -8.59
C LEU A 139 -6.41 8.68 -9.70
N SER A 140 -5.82 7.48 -9.68
CA SER A 140 -6.02 6.51 -10.76
C SER A 140 -7.45 5.94 -10.85
N LEU A 141 -8.19 5.94 -9.74
CA LEU A 141 -9.51 5.30 -9.64
C LEU A 141 -10.67 6.29 -9.82
N PHE A 142 -10.50 7.54 -9.36
CA PHE A 142 -11.60 8.50 -9.27
C PHE A 142 -11.37 9.79 -10.05
N TYR A 143 -10.14 10.08 -10.46
CA TYR A 143 -9.89 11.26 -11.30
C TYR A 143 -10.25 10.94 -12.76
N ASN A 144 -11.23 11.66 -13.28
CA ASN A 144 -11.56 11.65 -14.70
C ASN A 144 -11.27 13.03 -15.29
N PRO A 145 -10.20 13.20 -16.09
CA PRO A 145 -9.89 14.48 -16.71
C PRO A 145 -10.98 14.98 -17.67
N ALA A 146 -11.89 14.11 -18.13
CA ALA A 146 -13.05 14.50 -18.93
C ALA A 146 -14.20 15.12 -18.11
N LEU A 147 -14.24 14.95 -16.78
CA LEU A 147 -15.22 15.64 -15.92
C LEU A 147 -14.72 17.02 -15.47
N ASP A 148 -13.41 17.27 -15.56
CA ASP A 148 -12.76 18.54 -15.25
C ASP A 148 -12.45 19.37 -16.51
N ASP A 149 -13.03 19.02 -17.66
CA ASP A 149 -12.94 19.84 -18.87
C ASP A 149 -13.81 21.10 -18.71
N PRO A 150 -13.22 22.32 -18.63
CA PRO A 150 -13.99 23.56 -18.56
C PRO A 150 -14.84 23.83 -19.80
N ALA A 151 -14.72 23.03 -20.87
CA ALA A 151 -15.60 23.09 -22.04
C ALA A 151 -16.97 22.42 -21.81
N LEU A 152 -17.10 21.46 -20.88
CA LEU A 152 -18.38 20.77 -20.60
C LEU A 152 -19.30 21.55 -19.65
N THR A 153 -18.77 22.50 -18.88
CA THR A 153 -19.55 23.35 -17.95
C THR A 153 -20.24 24.55 -18.64
N ARG A 154 -20.07 24.74 -19.96
CA ARG A 154 -20.61 25.89 -20.72
C ARG A 154 -21.85 25.63 -21.57
N SER A 155 -22.44 24.43 -21.50
CA SER A 155 -23.66 24.11 -22.26
C SER A 155 -24.82 23.76 -21.33
N SER A 156 -25.26 24.74 -20.55
CA SER A 156 -26.56 24.75 -19.87
C SER A 156 -26.92 26.20 -19.51
N SER A 157 -27.24 26.99 -20.54
CA SER A 157 -28.00 28.23 -20.45
C SER A 157 -28.95 28.31 -21.63
#